data_AF-A0A960IEF6-F1
#
_entry.id   AF-A0A960IEF6-F1
#
_cell.length_a   1.000
_cell.length_b   1.000
_cell.length_c   1.000
_cell.angle_alpha   90.00
_cell.angle_beta   90.00
_cell.angle_gamma   90.00
#
_symmetry.space_group_name_H-M   'P 1'
#
loop_
_entity.id
_entity.type
_entity.pdbx_description
1 polymer ?
#
loop_
_entity_poly.entity_id
_entity_poly.type
_entity_poly.pdbx_seq_one_letter_code
_entity_poly.pdbx_strand_id
1 'polypeptide(L)'
;MFIDGDVTVGIRRWDHGKGADGKIHIGIYASRSPDQLTVAFAANEVASGLEIISRLVAADERLQGLFDLYGTEITYLNDYGMGAAALAHVSDDGSLTWVEGLRPAR
;
A
#
# COMPACT_ATOMS: atom_id res chain seq x y z
N MET A 1 -12.76 -0.15 14.50
CA MET A 1 -12.88 -1.61 14.73
C MET A 1 -12.63 -2.25 13.38
N PHE A 2 -11.42 -2.76 13.15
CA PHE A 2 -11.08 -3.43 11.89
C PHE A 2 -11.63 -4.85 11.95
N ILE A 3 -12.34 -5.27 10.91
CA ILE A 3 -12.77 -6.67 10.74
C ILE A 3 -11.55 -7.40 10.19
N ASP A 4 -11.16 -8.49 10.86
CA ASP A 4 -10.07 -9.38 10.42
C ASP A 4 -10.37 -9.84 8.98
N GLY A 5 -9.51 -9.48 8.02
CA GLY A 5 -9.57 -9.94 6.62
C GLY A 5 -9.83 -8.88 5.53
N ASP A 6 -10.27 -7.66 5.86
CA ASP A 6 -10.48 -6.62 4.83
C ASP A 6 -9.22 -5.79 4.60
N VAL A 7 -8.63 -5.93 3.41
CA VAL A 7 -7.48 -5.11 2.99
C VAL A 7 -7.93 -3.68 2.76
N THR A 8 -7.28 -2.75 3.45
CA THR A 8 -7.54 -1.31 3.29
C THR A 8 -6.53 -0.70 2.35
N VAL A 9 -7.02 0.10 1.39
CA VAL A 9 -6.19 0.89 0.46
C VAL A 9 -6.43 2.37 0.73
N GLY A 10 -5.36 3.11 0.99
CA GLY A 10 -5.38 4.57 1.08
C GLY A 10 -4.70 5.19 -0.12
N ILE A 11 -5.32 6.19 -0.75
CA ILE A 11 -4.75 6.93 -1.88
C ILE A 11 -4.59 8.38 -1.44
N ARG A 12 -3.37 8.91 -1.55
CA ARG A 12 -3.06 10.28 -1.13
C ARG A 12 -1.98 10.89 -2.03
N ARG A 13 -2.03 12.20 -2.22
CA ARG A 13 -0.95 12.95 -2.85
C ARG A 13 -0.51 14.04 -1.88
N TRP A 14 0.78 14.06 -1.56
CA TRP A 14 1.36 15.11 -0.75
C TRP A 14 1.98 16.14 -1.70
N ASP A 15 1.45 17.35 -1.70
CA ASP A 15 1.96 18.46 -2.51
C ASP A 15 2.85 19.41 -1.72
N HIS A 16 2.84 19.34 -0.38
CA HIS A 16 3.65 20.15 0.52
C HIS A 16 4.16 19.29 1.72
N GLY A 17 5.34 19.63 2.25
CA GLY A 17 5.93 18.95 3.42
C GLY A 17 7.08 17.99 3.10
N LYS A 18 7.64 17.36 4.13
CA LYS A 18 8.77 16.43 3.98
C LYS A 18 8.25 15.10 3.39
N GLY A 19 8.70 14.75 2.18
CA GLY A 19 8.20 13.58 1.43
C GLY A 19 7.16 13.92 0.34
N ALA A 20 6.85 15.20 0.13
CA ALA A 20 6.12 15.63 -1.06
C ALA A 20 7.02 15.51 -2.30
N ASP A 21 6.92 14.38 -2.99
CA ASP A 21 7.65 14.06 -4.21
C ASP A 21 6.81 14.29 -5.48
N GLY A 22 5.60 14.83 -5.31
CA GLY A 22 4.67 15.13 -6.39
C GLY A 22 3.88 13.93 -6.91
N LYS A 23 4.16 12.71 -6.43
CA LYS A 23 3.50 11.47 -6.84
C LYS A 23 2.24 11.18 -6.03
N ILE A 24 1.43 10.28 -6.55
CA ILE A 24 0.32 9.67 -5.80
C ILE A 24 0.87 8.47 -5.01
N HIS A 25 0.71 8.51 -3.70
CA HIS A 25 1.10 7.44 -2.78
C HIS A 25 -0.11 6.57 -2.47
N ILE A 26 0.03 5.28 -2.77
CA ILE A 26 -0.99 4.27 -2.52
C ILE A 26 -0.47 3.36 -1.39
N GLY A 27 -1.14 3.44 -0.25
CA GLY A 27 -0.85 2.59 0.91
C GLY A 27 -1.77 1.38 0.92
N ILE A 28 -1.20 0.17 0.87
CA ILE A 28 -1.92 -1.07 1.19
C ILE A 28 -1.64 -1.37 2.66
N TYR A 29 -2.66 -1.35 3.50
CA TYR A 29 -2.50 -1.47 4.94
C TYR A 29 -2.60 -2.92 5.39
N ALA A 30 -1.58 -3.38 6.09
CA ALA A 30 -1.55 -4.66 6.78
C ALA A 30 -2.72 -4.72 7.77
N SER A 31 -3.51 -5.79 7.70
CA SER A 31 -4.58 -6.04 8.68
C SER A 31 -4.06 -6.55 10.02
N ARG A 32 -2.76 -6.88 10.09
CA ARG A 32 -2.12 -7.51 11.25
C ARG A 32 -0.86 -6.78 11.69
N SER A 33 -0.52 -6.93 12.96
CA SER A 33 0.75 -6.44 13.49
C SER A 33 1.94 -7.19 12.87
N PRO A 34 3.12 -6.55 12.74
CA PRO A 34 4.26 -7.12 12.00
C PRO A 34 4.77 -8.44 12.58
N ASP A 35 4.61 -8.66 13.88
CA ASP A 35 4.99 -9.90 14.58
C ASP A 35 4.11 -11.10 14.22
N GLN A 36 2.91 -10.85 13.69
CA GLN A 36 1.96 -11.87 13.22
C GLN A 36 1.95 -12.01 11.70
N LEU A 37 2.69 -11.15 11.01
CA LEU A 37 2.74 -11.11 9.56
C LEU A 37 3.70 -12.19 9.03
N THR A 38 3.28 -12.91 7.99
CA THR A 38 4.14 -13.79 7.21
C THR A 38 4.30 -13.24 5.80
N VAL A 39 5.36 -13.66 5.10
CA VAL A 39 5.58 -13.25 3.69
C VAL A 39 4.40 -13.64 2.81
N ALA A 40 3.84 -14.84 2.99
CA ALA A 40 2.70 -15.31 2.22
C ALA A 40 1.43 -14.49 2.48
N PHE A 41 1.22 -14.08 3.74
CA PHE A 41 0.07 -13.25 4.10
C PHE A 41 0.20 -11.85 3.50
N ALA A 42 1.38 -11.22 3.61
CA ALA A 42 1.66 -9.93 3.00
C ALA A 42 1.46 -9.94 1.48
N ALA A 43 1.93 -11.00 0.80
CA ALA A 43 1.73 -11.15 -0.64
C ALA A 43 0.24 -11.24 -1.01
N ASN A 44 -0.57 -11.94 -0.20
CA ASN A 44 -2.01 -12.03 -0.43
C ASN A 44 -2.73 -10.69 -0.21
N GLU A 45 -2.35 -9.95 0.83
CA GLU A 45 -2.91 -8.63 1.09
C GLU A 45 -2.56 -7.63 -0.02
N VAL A 46 -1.31 -7.68 -0.50
CA VAL A 46 -0.87 -6.86 -1.62
C VAL A 46 -1.62 -7.20 -2.90
N ALA A 47 -1.77 -8.48 -3.23
CA ALA A 47 -2.56 -8.91 -4.38
C ALA A 47 -4.02 -8.41 -4.30
N SER A 48 -4.64 -8.52 -3.12
CA SER A 48 -6.00 -8.03 -2.88
C SER A 48 -6.10 -6.50 -2.99
N GLY A 49 -5.11 -5.78 -2.45
CA GLY A 49 -5.03 -4.32 -2.56
C GLY A 49 -4.88 -3.84 -4.01
N LEU A 50 -4.03 -4.51 -4.80
CA LEU A 50 -3.88 -4.24 -6.23
C LEU A 50 -5.17 -4.51 -7.00
N GLU A 51 -5.92 -5.55 -6.66
CA GLU A 51 -7.24 -5.81 -7.25
C GLU A 51 -8.23 -4.68 -6.94
N ILE A 52 -8.26 -4.19 -5.69
CA ILE A 52 -9.10 -3.04 -5.31
C ILE A 52 -8.73 -1.81 -6.14
N ILE A 53 -7.43 -1.50 -6.28
CA ILE A 53 -6.96 -0.35 -7.07
C ILE A 53 -7.39 -0.50 -8.54
N SER A 54 -7.20 -1.69 -9.12
CA SER A 54 -7.61 -1.99 -10.50
C SER A 54 -9.11 -1.77 -10.71
N ARG A 55 -9.95 -2.21 -9.78
CA ARG A 55 -11.41 -1.98 -9.82
C ARG A 55 -11.78 -0.51 -9.70
N LEU A 56 -11.10 0.25 -8.84
CA LEU A 56 -11.31 1.70 -8.69
C LEU A 56 -10.97 2.46 -9.97
N VAL A 57 -9.84 2.13 -10.57
CA VAL A 57 -9.38 2.69 -11.85
C VAL A 57 -10.36 2.35 -12.98
N ALA A 58 -10.85 1.10 -13.04
CA ALA A 58 -11.83 0.69 -14.04
C ALA A 58 -13.19 1.39 -13.86
N ALA A 59 -13.53 1.78 -12.63
CA ALA A 59 -14.78 2.47 -12.31
C ALA A 59 -14.71 3.99 -12.56
N ASP A 60 -13.53 4.61 -12.53
CA ASP A 60 -13.34 6.05 -12.75
C ASP A 60 -12.10 6.34 -13.60
N GLU A 61 -12.30 6.60 -14.89
CA GLU A 61 -11.23 6.93 -15.85
C GLU A 61 -10.42 8.18 -15.45
N ARG A 62 -11.01 9.10 -14.67
CA ARG A 62 -10.29 10.29 -14.20
C ARG A 62 -9.21 9.91 -13.21
N LEU A 63 -9.43 8.84 -12.43
CA LEU A 63 -8.42 8.33 -11.51
C LEU A 63 -7.21 7.78 -12.27
N GLN A 64 -7.43 7.06 -13.37
CA GLN A 64 -6.33 6.64 -14.26
C GLN A 64 -5.56 7.84 -14.78
N GLY A 65 -6.26 8.88 -15.26
CA GLY A 65 -5.62 10.09 -15.76
C GLY A 65 -4.77 10.80 -14.71
N LEU A 66 -5.17 10.78 -13.43
CA LEU A 66 -4.36 11.29 -12.32
C LEU A 66 -3.12 10.44 -12.07
N PHE A 67 -3.24 9.11 -12.15
CA PHE A 67 -2.11 8.19 -11.98
C PHE A 67 -1.07 8.37 -13.09
N ASP A 68 -1.53 8.51 -14.34
CA ASP A 68 -0.65 8.75 -15.49
C ASP A 68 0.05 10.12 -15.39
N LEU A 69 -0.66 11.16 -14.94
CA LEU A 69 -0.14 12.52 -14.86
C LEU A 69 0.92 12.69 -13.76
N TYR A 70 0.70 12.10 -12.59
CA TYR A 70 1.55 12.33 -11.42
C TYR A 70 2.51 11.18 -11.13
N GLY A 71 2.30 10.02 -11.75
CA GLY A 71 2.97 8.78 -11.35
C GLY A 71 2.46 8.28 -9.99
N THR A 72 2.77 7.02 -9.70
CA THR A 72 2.34 6.36 -8.47
C THR A 72 3.51 5.71 -7.73
N GLU A 73 3.38 5.61 -6.41
CA GLU A 73 4.23 4.80 -5.55
C GLU A 73 3.33 3.96 -4.64
N ILE A 74 3.50 2.63 -4.69
CA ILE A 74 2.70 1.70 -3.90
C ILE A 74 3.57 1.15 -2.77
N THR A 75 3.06 1.26 -1.55
CA THR A 75 3.77 0.83 -0.35
C THR A 75 2.85 0.00 0.52
N TYR A 76 3.37 -1.10 1.02
CA TYR A 76 2.70 -1.92 2.02
C TYR A 76 3.05 -1.40 3.41
N LEU A 77 2.02 -1.02 4.17
CA LEU A 77 2.11 -0.22 5.39
C LEU A 77 1.55 -0.96 6.60
N ASN A 78 2.08 -0.69 7.78
CA ASN A 78 1.39 -0.99 9.04
C ASN A 78 0.93 0.30 9.69
N ASP A 79 -0.36 0.39 10.05
CA ASP A 79 -0.87 1.48 10.88
C ASP A 79 -0.71 1.12 12.35
N TYR A 80 0.36 1.59 12.97
CA TYR A 80 0.64 1.37 14.39
C TYR A 80 -0.28 2.18 15.33
N GLY A 81 -1.39 2.75 14.82
CA GLY A 81 -2.36 3.57 15.56
C GLY A 81 -1.84 4.97 15.91
N MET A 82 -0.55 5.23 15.72
CA MET A 82 0.14 6.51 15.92
C MET A 82 0.71 7.07 14.62
N GLY A 83 0.49 6.37 13.49
CA GLY A 83 1.07 6.68 12.19
C GLY A 83 1.39 5.41 11.41
N ALA A 84 1.32 5.53 10.08
CA ALA A 84 1.63 4.43 9.17
C ALA A 84 3.14 4.35 8.92
N ALA A 85 3.73 3.15 9.05
CA ALA A 85 5.12 2.89 8.68
C ALA A 85 5.20 1.95 7.48
N ALA A 86 6.20 2.18 6.62
CA ALA A 86 6.47 1.32 5.47
C ALA A 86 7.08 -0.01 5.93
N LEU A 87 6.43 -1.11 5.54
CA LEU A 87 6.95 -2.46 5.69
C LEU A 87 7.70 -2.91 4.43
N ALA A 88 7.13 -2.62 3.25
CA ALA A 88 7.72 -2.96 1.97
C ALA A 88 7.28 -1.99 0.87
N HIS A 89 8.13 -1.79 -0.13
CA HIS A 89 7.73 -1.20 -1.42
C HIS A 89 7.10 -2.29 -2.30
N VAL A 90 6.05 -1.93 -3.03
CA VAL A 90 5.33 -2.83 -3.93
C VAL A 90 5.66 -2.45 -5.37
N SER A 91 6.17 -3.41 -6.14
CA SER A 91 6.40 -3.23 -7.59
C SER A 91 5.12 -3.47 -8.39
N ASP A 92 5.12 -3.08 -9.66
CA ASP A 92 3.95 -3.19 -10.55
C ASP A 92 3.46 -4.64 -10.74
N ASP A 93 4.36 -5.62 -10.60
CA ASP A 93 4.05 -7.05 -10.64
C ASP A 93 3.55 -7.62 -9.30
N GLY A 94 3.41 -6.77 -8.29
CA GLY A 94 3.01 -7.14 -6.92
C GLY A 94 4.14 -7.70 -6.06
N SER A 95 5.38 -7.74 -6.55
CA SER A 95 6.52 -8.18 -5.74
C SER A 95 6.85 -7.18 -4.62
N LEU A 96 7.35 -7.72 -3.51
CA LEU A 96 7.62 -6.96 -2.28
C LEU A 96 9.12 -6.79 -2.05
N THR A 97 9.55 -5.53 -1.96
CA THR A 97 10.90 -5.16 -1.48
C THR A 97 10.78 -4.66 -0.04
N TRP A 98 11.13 -5.53 0.92
CA TRP A 98 11.04 -5.24 2.35
C TRP A 98 12.01 -4.14 2.79
N VAL A 99 11.53 -3.25 3.67
CA VAL A 99 12.38 -2.27 4.36
C VAL A 99 13.30 -3.01 5.33
N GLU A 100 14.55 -2.57 5.42
CA GLU A 100 15.57 -3.20 6.26
C GLU A 100 15.11 -3.29 7.73
N GLY A 101 15.24 -4.47 8.33
CA GLY A 101 14.85 -4.72 9.72
C GLY A 101 13.36 -4.96 9.98
N LEU A 102 12.49 -4.83 8.96
CA LEU A 102 11.03 -4.98 9.08
C LEU A 102 10.47 -6.20 8.32
N ARG A 103 11.34 -7.15 7.95
CA ARG A 103 10.93 -8.36 7.25
C ARG A 103 10.14 -9.29 8.19
N PRO A 104 8.93 -9.74 7.81
CA PRO A 104 8.19 -10.73 8.57
C PRO A 104 8.91 -12.08 8.63
N ALA A 105 8.53 -12.91 9.59
CA ALA A 105 9.00 -14.27 9.70
C ALA A 105 8.71 -15.06 8.41
N ARG A 106 9.61 -16.01 8.08
CA ARG A 106 9.52 -16.84 6.86
C ARG A 106 8.26 -17.68 6.84
#